data_AF-A0A7S0KA38-F1
#
_entry.id   AF-A0A7S0KA38-F1
#
_cell.length_a   1.000
_cell.length_b   1.000
_cell.length_c   1.000
_cell.angle_alpha   90.00
_cell.angle_beta   90.00
_cell.angle_gamma   90.00
#
_symmetry.space_group_name_H-M   'P 1'
#
loop_
_entity.id
_entity.type
_entity.pdbx_description
1 polymer ?
#
loop_
_entity_poly.entity_id
_entity_poly.type
_entity_poly.pdbx_seq_one_letter_code
_entity_poly.pdbx_strand_id
1 'polypeptide(L)'
;IDEGKNKYVLISAISPAQKNCASSKVHYFVTSKRGAPYHRNVAEPFVETLEECGYISIQILGGGRIECDRNEKKILIYGFSYGFGRADHEISQNVVREDPRYKDFKISWSNEGY
;
A
#
# COMPACT_ATOMS: atom_id res chain seq x y z
N ILE A 1 1.97 -5.10 6.08
CA ILE A 1 2.73 -5.81 5.02
C ILE A 1 3.10 -7.16 5.57
N ASP A 2 2.66 -8.22 4.92
CA ASP A 2 2.98 -9.58 5.30
C ASP A 2 4.39 -9.98 4.83
N GLU A 3 5.05 -10.82 5.63
CA GLU A 3 6.37 -11.38 5.33
C GLU A 3 6.35 -12.19 4.01
N GLY A 4 7.47 -12.22 3.30
CA GLY A 4 7.65 -12.95 2.04
C GLY A 4 7.20 -12.15 0.81
N LYS A 5 7.08 -12.85 -0.33
CA LYS A 5 6.70 -12.27 -1.64
C LYS A 5 5.19 -12.28 -1.82
N ASN A 6 4.57 -11.12 -1.73
CA ASN A 6 3.10 -10.99 -1.70
C ASN A 6 2.61 -9.91 -2.67
N LYS A 7 1.37 -10.04 -3.14
CA LYS A 7 0.71 -8.99 -3.92
C LYS A 7 0.42 -7.79 -3.02
N TYR A 8 0.57 -6.58 -3.55
CA TYR A 8 0.26 -5.34 -2.83
C TYR A 8 -0.53 -4.36 -3.70
N VAL A 9 -1.27 -3.48 -3.06
CA VAL A 9 -1.95 -2.34 -3.71
C VAL A 9 -1.58 -1.02 -3.05
N LEU A 10 -1.51 0.03 -3.87
CA LEU A 10 -1.41 1.42 -3.42
C LEU A 10 -2.81 2.04 -3.47
N ILE A 11 -3.21 2.67 -2.39
CA ILE A 11 -4.55 3.27 -2.24
C ILE A 11 -4.38 4.73 -1.81
N SER A 12 -5.15 5.65 -2.40
CA SER A 12 -5.36 6.98 -1.83
C SER A 12 -6.75 7.08 -1.22
N ALA A 13 -6.88 7.87 -0.16
CA ALA A 13 -8.18 8.23 0.40
C ALA A 13 -8.11 9.59 1.08
N ILE A 14 -9.24 10.29 1.14
CA ILE A 14 -9.36 11.57 1.81
C ILE A 14 -9.81 11.33 3.25
N SER A 15 -9.08 11.90 4.20
CA SER A 15 -9.42 11.83 5.62
C SER A 15 -10.83 12.39 5.88
N PRO A 16 -11.63 11.78 6.79
CA PRO A 16 -12.91 12.36 7.18
C PRO A 16 -12.73 13.82 7.62
N ALA A 17 -13.64 14.70 7.19
CA ALA A 17 -13.64 16.08 7.63
C ALA A 17 -13.82 16.13 9.16
N GLN A 18 -12.80 16.55 9.88
CA GLN A 18 -12.95 16.83 11.30
C GLN A 18 -13.75 18.12 11.46
N LYS A 19 -14.76 18.11 12.34
CA LYS A 19 -15.67 19.24 12.58
C LYS A 19 -14.99 20.60 12.88
N ASN A 20 -13.68 20.61 13.17
CA ASN A 20 -12.88 21.79 13.49
C ASN A 20 -11.62 21.98 12.61
N CYS A 21 -11.46 21.27 11.49
CA CYS A 21 -10.29 21.42 10.62
C CYS A 21 -10.69 21.59 9.16
N ALA A 22 -10.31 22.72 8.56
CA ALA A 22 -10.81 23.20 7.27
C ALA A 22 -10.17 22.52 6.03
N SER A 23 -9.25 21.57 6.19
CA SER A 23 -8.61 20.92 5.04
C SER A 23 -8.74 19.39 5.09
N SER A 24 -9.50 18.87 4.14
CA SER A 24 -9.49 17.45 3.80
C SER A 24 -8.11 17.07 3.26
N LYS A 25 -7.42 16.12 3.92
CA LYS A 25 -6.07 15.69 3.53
C LYS A 25 -6.14 14.37 2.77
N VAL A 26 -5.40 14.26 1.66
CA VAL A 26 -5.20 12.99 0.97
C VAL A 26 -4.14 12.18 1.72
N HIS A 27 -4.47 10.94 2.06
CA HIS A 27 -3.56 9.95 2.61
C HIS A 27 -3.30 8.84 1.59
N TYR A 28 -2.09 8.29 1.63
CA TYR A 28 -1.70 7.14 0.82
C TYR A 28 -1.46 5.94 1.73
N PHE A 29 -1.91 4.77 1.29
CA PHE A 29 -1.83 3.53 2.03
C PHE A 29 -1.23 2.42 1.16
N VAL A 30 -0.41 1.59 1.80
CA VAL A 30 0.17 0.39 1.18
C VAL A 30 -0.29 -0.81 1.99
N THR A 31 -0.98 -1.74 1.32
CA THR A 31 -1.39 -3.01 1.93
C THR A 31 -0.93 -4.20 1.08
N SER A 32 -0.56 -5.29 1.76
CA SER A 32 -0.03 -6.51 1.18
C SER A 32 -0.47 -7.69 2.05
N LYS A 33 -0.98 -8.74 1.41
CA LYS A 33 -1.57 -9.91 2.08
C LYS A 33 -1.01 -11.21 1.54
N ARG A 34 -0.57 -12.08 2.45
CA ARG A 34 -0.03 -13.41 2.14
C ARG A 34 -1.10 -14.31 1.53
N GLY A 35 -0.73 -15.02 0.47
CA GLY A 35 -1.59 -15.99 -0.18
C GLY A 35 -2.78 -15.40 -0.94
N ALA A 36 -2.87 -14.07 -1.07
CA ALA A 36 -3.94 -13.44 -1.84
C ALA A 36 -3.85 -13.87 -3.33
N PRO A 37 -4.91 -14.49 -3.89
CA PRO A 37 -4.86 -14.99 -5.25
C PRO A 37 -4.80 -13.83 -6.26
N TYR A 38 -5.48 -12.71 -5.97
CA TYR A 38 -5.46 -11.51 -6.80
C TYR A 38 -5.27 -10.24 -5.96
N HIS A 39 -4.83 -9.15 -6.62
CA HIS A 39 -4.71 -7.82 -6.01
C HIS A 39 -6.03 -7.31 -5.42
N ARG A 40 -7.16 -7.70 -6.03
CA ARG A 40 -8.50 -7.40 -5.53
C ARG A 40 -8.71 -7.93 -4.10
N ASN A 41 -8.27 -9.15 -3.82
CA ASN A 41 -8.40 -9.76 -2.47
C ASN A 41 -7.45 -9.13 -1.43
N VAL A 42 -6.47 -8.34 -1.86
CA VAL A 42 -5.66 -7.49 -0.99
C VAL A 42 -6.38 -6.17 -0.72
N ALA A 43 -7.01 -5.60 -1.75
CA ALA A 43 -7.66 -4.30 -1.70
C ALA A 43 -8.98 -4.31 -0.92
N GLU A 44 -9.91 -5.24 -1.23
CA GLU A 44 -11.29 -5.21 -0.73
C GLU A 44 -11.40 -5.09 0.79
N PRO A 45 -10.75 -5.93 1.61
CA PRO A 45 -10.88 -5.80 3.07
C PRO A 45 -10.30 -4.50 3.60
N PHE A 46 -9.31 -3.93 2.91
CA PHE A 46 -8.68 -2.69 3.33
C PHE A 46 -9.51 -1.47 2.94
N VAL A 47 -10.18 -1.52 1.78
CA VAL A 47 -11.15 -0.51 1.36
C VAL A 47 -12.33 -0.48 2.35
N GLU A 48 -12.90 -1.64 2.69
CA GLU A 48 -13.97 -1.76 3.70
C GLU A 48 -13.55 -1.13 5.04
N THR A 49 -12.33 -1.44 5.50
CA THR A 49 -11.79 -0.84 6.74
C THR A 49 -11.68 0.70 6.65
N LEU A 50 -11.27 1.24 5.50
CA LEU A 50 -11.16 2.68 5.30
C LEU A 50 -12.55 3.35 5.30
N GLU A 51 -13.54 2.73 4.67
CA GLU A 51 -14.94 3.20 4.66
C GLU A 51 -15.52 3.21 6.07
N GLU A 52 -15.32 2.14 6.85
CA GLU A 52 -15.72 2.06 8.26
C GLU A 52 -15.04 3.15 9.13
N CYS A 53 -13.79 3.51 8.79
CA CYS A 53 -13.08 4.62 9.44
C CYS A 53 -13.52 6.01 8.96
N GLY A 54 -14.49 6.10 8.04
CA GLY A 54 -15.04 7.35 7.53
C GLY A 54 -14.18 8.04 6.47
N TYR A 55 -13.19 7.35 5.89
CA TYR A 55 -12.47 7.88 4.74
C TYR A 55 -13.39 7.99 3.53
N ILE A 56 -13.18 9.02 2.72
CA ILE A 56 -13.95 9.26 1.50
C ILE A 56 -13.02 9.30 0.28
N SER A 57 -13.59 9.22 -0.91
CA SER A 57 -12.82 9.25 -2.18
C SER A 57 -11.69 8.22 -2.22
N ILE A 58 -11.97 6.99 -1.78
CA ILE A 58 -11.01 5.89 -1.76
C ILE A 58 -10.75 5.42 -3.20
N GLN A 59 -9.48 5.41 -3.62
CA GLN A 59 -9.07 5.02 -4.96
C GLN A 59 -7.91 4.03 -4.90
N ILE A 60 -8.02 2.93 -5.66
CA ILE A 60 -6.90 2.02 -5.89
C ILE A 60 -6.07 2.60 -7.03
N LEU A 61 -4.83 3.02 -6.73
CA LEU A 61 -3.92 3.69 -7.67
C LEU A 61 -3.03 2.71 -8.45
N GLY A 62 -3.24 1.41 -8.26
CA GLY A 62 -2.48 0.34 -8.90
C GLY A 62 -2.00 -0.70 -7.91
N GLY A 63 -1.17 -1.62 -8.38
CA GLY A 63 -0.51 -2.57 -7.51
C GLY A 63 0.79 -3.12 -8.08
N GLY A 64 1.29 -4.15 -7.40
CA GLY A 64 2.51 -4.86 -7.75
C GLY A 64 2.75 -5.99 -6.75
N ARG A 65 4.02 -6.25 -6.44
CA ARG A 65 4.47 -7.14 -5.39
C ARG A 65 5.33 -6.40 -4.37
N ILE A 66 5.24 -6.86 -3.13
CA ILE A 66 6.16 -6.52 -2.06
C ILE A 66 6.82 -7.81 -1.59
N GLU A 67 8.14 -7.82 -1.57
CA GLU A 67 8.96 -8.81 -0.88
C GLU A 67 9.44 -8.20 0.43
N CYS A 68 8.99 -8.75 1.55
CA CYS A 68 9.36 -8.33 2.88
C CYS A 68 10.17 -9.44 3.54
N ASP A 69 11.43 -9.13 3.90
CA ASP A 69 12.30 -9.99 4.68
C ASP A 69 12.58 -9.30 6.03
N ARG A 70 11.94 -9.79 7.09
CA ARG A 70 12.10 -9.26 8.45
C ARG A 70 13.43 -9.63 9.08
N ASN A 71 14.05 -10.74 8.67
CA ASN A 71 15.34 -11.16 9.21
C ASN A 71 16.45 -10.23 8.71
N GLU A 72 16.44 -9.96 7.40
CA GLU A 72 17.40 -9.08 6.74
C GLU A 72 17.00 -7.60 6.83
N LYS A 73 15.82 -7.28 7.38
CA LYS A 73 15.21 -5.96 7.40
C LYS A 73 15.21 -5.30 6.00
N LYS A 74 14.72 -6.03 5.00
CA LYS A 74 14.67 -5.57 3.60
C LYS A 74 13.25 -5.60 3.07
N ILE A 75 12.88 -4.56 2.33
CA ILE A 75 11.63 -4.50 1.57
C ILE A 75 11.94 -4.12 0.13
N LEU A 76 11.46 -4.92 -0.82
CA LEU A 76 11.51 -4.64 -2.25
C LEU A 76 10.10 -4.51 -2.81
N ILE A 77 9.80 -3.39 -3.47
CA ILE A 77 8.52 -3.09 -4.12
C ILE A 77 8.69 -3.11 -5.63
N TYR A 78 7.89 -3.88 -6.37
CA TYR A 78 8.11 -4.08 -7.81
C TYR A 78 6.88 -4.62 -8.56
N GLY A 79 7.01 -4.78 -9.88
CA GLY A 79 6.02 -5.42 -10.74
C GLY A 79 4.70 -4.67 -10.86
N PHE A 80 3.61 -5.34 -11.24
CA PHE A 80 2.34 -4.68 -11.52
C PHE A 80 1.11 -5.53 -11.16
N SER A 81 -0.06 -4.90 -11.11
CA SER A 81 -1.35 -5.58 -11.04
C SER A 81 -1.96 -5.74 -12.43
N TYR A 82 -2.38 -6.95 -12.79
CA TYR A 82 -3.13 -7.17 -14.03
C TYR A 82 -4.48 -6.45 -14.05
N GLY A 83 -5.12 -6.29 -12.90
CA GLY A 83 -6.45 -5.67 -12.80
C GLY A 83 -6.41 -4.15 -12.56
N PHE A 84 -5.36 -3.64 -11.92
CA PHE A 84 -5.25 -2.24 -11.50
C PHE A 84 -4.10 -1.49 -12.17
N GLY A 85 -3.30 -2.16 -13.00
CA GLY A 85 -2.08 -1.59 -13.57
C GLY A 85 -0.94 -1.51 -12.56
N ARG A 86 0.16 -0.87 -12.98
CA ARG A 86 1.34 -0.64 -12.16
C ARG A 86 1.10 0.56 -11.23
N ALA A 87 1.30 0.37 -9.94
CA ALA A 87 1.31 1.48 -8.98
C ALA A 87 2.56 2.35 -9.14
N ASP A 88 2.50 3.58 -8.65
CA ASP A 88 3.71 4.35 -8.37
C ASP A 88 4.44 3.74 -7.16
N HIS A 89 5.52 3.00 -7.44
CA HIS A 89 6.29 2.31 -6.42
C HIS A 89 7.12 3.27 -5.56
N GLU A 90 7.42 4.47 -6.05
CA GLU A 90 8.12 5.50 -5.28
C GLU A 90 7.21 6.05 -4.18
N ILE A 91 5.95 6.36 -4.50
CA ILE A 91 4.94 6.73 -3.49
C ILE A 91 4.80 5.60 -2.46
N SER A 92 4.72 4.35 -2.94
CA SER A 92 4.61 3.17 -2.07
C SER A 92 5.81 3.06 -1.12
N GLN A 93 7.03 3.27 -1.63
CA GLN A 93 8.25 3.26 -0.82
C GLN A 93 8.22 4.34 0.26
N ASN A 94 7.78 5.55 -0.07
CA ASN A 94 7.71 6.66 0.88
C ASN A 94 6.70 6.38 1.99
N VAL A 95 5.52 5.85 1.67
CA VAL A 95 4.52 5.43 2.67
C VAL A 95 5.10 4.39 3.64
N VAL A 96 5.86 3.41 3.12
CA VAL A 96 6.47 2.38 3.98
C VAL A 96 7.60 2.95 4.84
N ARG A 97 8.37 3.93 4.33
CA ARG A 97 9.41 4.62 5.10
C ARG A 97 8.87 5.44 6.26
N GLU A 98 7.71 6.06 6.08
CA GLU A 98 7.06 6.89 7.11
C GLU A 98 6.48 6.06 8.26
N ASP A 99 6.29 4.75 8.06
CA ASP A 99 5.77 3.85 9.09
C ASP A 99 6.87 3.45 10.09
N PRO A 100 6.71 3.77 11.40
CA PRO A 100 7.71 3.47 12.43
C PRO A 100 8.11 2.00 12.54
N ARG A 101 7.27 1.07 12.08
CA ARG A 101 7.56 -0.37 12.08
C ARG A 101 8.72 -0.75 11.15
N TYR A 102 9.00 0.06 10.14
CA TYR A 102 10.03 -0.20 9.12
C TYR A 102 11.17 0.80 9.15
N LYS A 103 11.32 1.58 10.24
CA LYS A 103 12.38 2.61 10.38
C LYS A 103 13.81 2.08 10.15
N ASP A 104 14.06 0.81 10.48
CA ASP A 104 15.37 0.16 10.37
C ASP A 104 15.48 -0.69 9.08
N PHE A 105 14.47 -0.66 8.21
CA PHE A 105 14.44 -1.49 7.00
C PHE A 105 15.09 -0.75 5.83
N LYS A 106 15.85 -1.49 5.03
CA LYS A 106 16.25 -1.03 3.69
C LYS A 106 15.10 -1.25 2.73
N ILE A 107 14.44 -0.15 2.34
CA ILE A 107 13.29 -0.17 1.43
C ILE A 107 13.74 0.30 0.04
N SER A 108 13.58 -0.54 -0.97
CA SER A 108 13.90 -0.26 -2.39
C SER A 108 12.69 -0.54 -3.28
N TRP A 109 12.67 0.06 -4.47
CA TRP A 109 11.69 -0.28 -5.50
C TRP A 109 12.33 -0.44 -6.88
N SER A 110 11.64 -1.14 -7.78
CA SER A 110 11.96 -1.24 -9.21
C SER A 110 10.69 -1.26 -10.04
N ASN A 111 10.75 -0.70 -11.25
CA ASN A 111 9.68 -0.80 -12.25
C ASN A 111 9.74 -2.10 -13.06
N GLU A 112 10.72 -2.96 -12.79
CA GLU A 112 10.96 -4.22 -13.49
C GLU A 112 10.43 -5.42 -12.70
N GLY A 113 10.26 -6.56 -13.39
CA GLY A 113 9.93 -7.86 -12.80
C GLY A 113 8.43 -8.15 -12.65
N TYR A 114 8.09 -9.44 -12.46
CA TYR A 114 6.79 -9.94 -12.05
C TYR A 114 6.93 -11.13 -11.11
#